data_AF-A0A7C4JN18-F1
#
_entry.id   AF-A0A7C4JN18-F1
#
_cell.length_a   1.000
_cell.length_b   1.000
_cell.length_c   1.000
_cell.angle_alpha   90.00
_cell.angle_beta   90.00
_cell.angle_gamma   90.00
#
_symmetry.space_group_name_H-M   'P 1'
#
loop_
_entity.id
_entity.type
_entity.pdbx_description
1 polymer ?
#
loop_
_entity_poly.entity_id
_entity_poly.type
_entity_poly.pdbx_seq_one_letter_code
_entity_poly.pdbx_strand_id
1 'polypeptide(L)'
;MSSIFRDQIVDNLISSIRKHGEKVFEISPEKAVENTMVELRNAGFMVKMIMKSKWKDIKALLENPVEVYERVREKDQEVYNILIKHKDWIESFTKKFRDELEKYLFG
;
A
#
# COMPACT_ATOMS: atom_id res chain seq x y z
N MET A 1 5.20 16.18 11.20
CA MET A 1 3.72 16.02 11.29
C MET A 1 3.12 15.11 10.20
N SER A 2 3.88 14.50 9.28
CA SER A 2 3.34 13.64 8.21
C SER A 2 3.53 12.11 8.38
N SER A 3 3.84 11.61 9.58
CA SER A 3 4.02 10.15 9.79
C SER A 3 2.70 9.41 9.96
N ILE A 4 1.71 9.97 10.66
CA ILE A 4 0.48 9.27 11.07
C ILE A 4 -0.26 8.61 9.89
N PHE A 5 -0.39 9.32 8.76
CA PHE A 5 -1.09 8.76 7.60
C PHE A 5 -0.28 7.65 6.91
N ARG A 6 1.05 7.80 6.83
CA ARG A 6 1.93 6.73 6.32
C ARG A 6 1.89 5.51 7.22
N ASP A 7 1.88 5.73 8.53
CA ASP A 7 1.80 4.68 9.54
C ASP A 7 0.49 3.90 9.42
N GLN A 8 -0.65 4.59 9.16
CA GLN A 8 -1.94 3.94 8.88
C GLN A 8 -1.92 3.07 7.62
N ILE A 9 -1.27 3.51 6.54
CA ILE A 9 -1.13 2.69 5.32
C ILE A 9 -0.34 1.41 5.63
N VAL A 10 0.76 1.54 6.38
CA VAL A 10 1.58 0.39 6.81
C VAL A 10 0.78 -0.53 7.73
N ASP A 11 -0.02 0.00 8.66
CA ASP A 11 -0.86 -0.80 9.55
C ASP A 11 -1.91 -1.60 8.78
N ASN A 12 -2.50 -1.02 7.74
CA ASN A 12 -3.44 -1.73 6.87
C ASN A 12 -2.76 -2.86 6.09
N LEU A 13 -1.53 -2.64 5.60
CA LEU A 13 -0.74 -3.69 4.95
C LEU A 13 -0.44 -4.84 5.93
N ILE A 14 0.01 -4.52 7.14
CA ILE A 14 0.29 -5.50 8.20
C ILE A 14 -0.99 -6.28 8.52
N SER A 15 -2.11 -5.60 8.71
CA SER A 15 -3.40 -6.24 9.00
C SER A 15 -3.84 -7.18 7.88
N SER A 16 -3.64 -6.81 6.62
CA SER A 16 -3.98 -7.66 5.47
C SER A 16 -3.14 -8.93 5.45
N ILE A 17 -1.82 -8.80 5.62
CA ILE A 17 -0.90 -9.95 5.63
C ILE A 17 -1.14 -10.82 6.86
N ARG A 18 -1.45 -10.26 8.03
CA ARG A 18 -1.83 -11.08 9.20
C ARG A 18 -3.10 -11.88 8.97
N LYS A 19 -4.09 -11.29 8.31
CA LYS A 19 -5.39 -11.93 8.06
C LYS A 19 -5.29 -13.03 7.00
N HIS A 20 -4.47 -12.84 5.98
CA HIS A 20 -4.43 -13.69 4.79
C HIS A 20 -3.12 -14.48 4.64
N GLY A 21 -2.09 -14.18 5.42
CA GLY A 21 -0.76 -14.77 5.34
C GLY A 21 -0.11 -14.53 3.98
N GLU A 22 0.64 -15.53 3.50
CA GLU A 22 1.28 -15.50 2.19
C GLU A 22 0.27 -15.56 1.03
N LYS A 23 -1.02 -15.87 1.28
CA LYS A 23 -2.05 -15.93 0.23
C LYS A 23 -2.28 -14.60 -0.48
N VAL A 24 -1.92 -13.48 0.15
CA VAL A 24 -1.93 -12.16 -0.50
C VAL A 24 -1.08 -12.15 -1.77
N PHE A 25 -0.01 -12.95 -1.80
CA PHE A 25 0.95 -13.01 -2.91
C PHE A 25 0.60 -14.08 -3.96
N GLU A 26 -0.46 -14.86 -3.75
CA GLU A 26 -0.93 -15.85 -4.74
C GLU A 26 -1.57 -15.18 -5.97
N ILE A 27 -2.09 -13.96 -5.82
CA ILE A 27 -2.59 -13.16 -6.94
C ILE A 27 -1.49 -12.26 -7.50
N SER A 28 -1.61 -11.88 -8.77
CA SER A 28 -0.65 -10.95 -9.37
C SER A 28 -0.73 -9.55 -8.73
N PRO A 29 0.38 -8.79 -8.72
CA PRO A 29 0.37 -7.40 -8.27
C PRO A 29 -0.69 -6.56 -8.99
N GLU A 30 -0.88 -6.76 -10.30
CA GLU A 30 -1.91 -6.09 -11.09
C GLU A 30 -3.31 -6.36 -10.53
N LYS A 31 -3.61 -7.62 -10.20
CA LYS A 31 -4.93 -7.98 -9.69
C LYS A 31 -5.16 -7.40 -8.28
N ALA A 32 -4.12 -7.39 -7.45
CA ALA A 32 -4.18 -6.76 -6.13
C ALA A 32 -4.44 -5.24 -6.23
N VAL A 33 -3.79 -4.56 -7.19
CA VAL A 33 -4.03 -3.13 -7.46
C VAL A 33 -5.45 -2.90 -7.92
N GLU A 34 -5.95 -3.70 -8.87
CA GLU A 34 -7.33 -3.61 -9.37
C GLU A 34 -8.33 -3.71 -8.22
N ASN A 35 -8.20 -4.73 -7.36
CA ASN A 35 -9.07 -4.94 -6.20
C ASN A 35 -9.02 -3.74 -5.24
N THR A 36 -7.81 -3.26 -4.92
CA THR A 36 -7.62 -2.10 -4.03
C THR A 36 -8.25 -0.83 -4.61
N MET A 37 -8.10 -0.60 -5.91
CA MET A 37 -8.69 0.56 -6.59
C MET A 37 -10.21 0.49 -6.63
N VAL A 38 -10.80 -0.71 -6.76
CA VAL A 38 -12.26 -0.90 -6.67
C VAL A 38 -12.76 -0.53 -5.27
N GLU A 39 -12.08 -0.99 -4.21
CA GLU A 39 -12.43 -0.61 -2.84
C GLU A 39 -12.35 0.90 -2.61
N LEU A 40 -11.30 1.55 -3.11
CA LEU A 40 -11.14 3.01 -3.00
C LEU A 40 -12.22 3.78 -3.73
N ARG A 41 -12.61 3.33 -4.92
CA ARG A 41 -13.71 3.94 -5.69
C ARG A 41 -15.04 3.80 -4.94
N ASN A 42 -15.27 2.66 -4.30
CA ASN A 42 -16.47 2.39 -3.51
C ASN A 42 -16.51 3.16 -2.18
N ALA A 43 -15.34 3.52 -1.62
CA ALA A 43 -15.24 4.31 -0.39
C ALA A 43 -15.74 5.76 -0.56
N GLY A 44 -15.91 6.23 -1.80
CA GLY A 44 -16.62 7.46 -2.12
C GLY A 44 -15.77 8.73 -2.11
N PHE A 45 -16.43 9.87 -2.37
CA PHE A 45 -15.77 11.14 -2.68
C PHE A 45 -14.92 11.70 -1.52
N MET A 46 -15.35 11.56 -0.27
CA MET A 46 -14.60 12.07 0.87
C MET A 46 -13.23 11.39 1.00
N VAL A 47 -13.17 10.07 0.77
CA VAL A 47 -11.90 9.33 0.79
C VAL A 47 -10.98 9.79 -0.33
N LYS A 48 -11.52 10.01 -1.54
CA LYS A 48 -10.77 10.60 -2.65
C LYS A 48 -10.15 11.95 -2.28
N MET A 49 -10.89 12.83 -1.62
CA MET A 49 -10.39 14.15 -1.18
C MET A 49 -9.29 14.05 -0.12
N ILE A 50 -9.45 13.15 0.86
CA ILE A 50 -8.41 12.89 1.87
C ILE A 50 -7.14 12.39 1.19
N MET A 51 -7.23 11.40 0.31
CA MET A 51 -6.08 10.87 -0.42
C MET A 51 -5.40 11.92 -1.28
N LYS A 52 -6.16 12.79 -1.95
CA LYS A 52 -5.61 13.92 -2.71
C LYS A 52 -4.84 14.89 -1.81
N SER A 53 -5.37 15.19 -0.62
CA SER A 53 -4.71 16.07 0.37
C SER A 53 -3.42 15.46 0.94
N LYS A 54 -3.34 14.13 1.00
CA LYS A 54 -2.19 13.35 1.50
C LYS A 54 -1.30 12.79 0.40
N TRP A 55 -1.54 13.18 -0.86
CA TRP A 55 -0.89 12.56 -2.02
C TRP A 55 0.64 12.57 -1.94
N LYS A 56 1.24 13.68 -1.49
CA LYS A 56 2.70 13.78 -1.35
C LYS A 56 3.28 12.72 -0.41
N ASP A 57 2.60 12.45 0.71
CA ASP A 57 3.03 11.46 1.69
C ASP A 57 2.81 10.03 1.17
N ILE A 58 1.68 9.78 0.48
CA ILE A 58 1.38 8.50 -0.17
C ILE A 58 2.43 8.19 -1.23
N LYS A 59 2.68 9.16 -2.12
CA LYS A 59 3.63 9.02 -3.22
C LYS A 59 5.02 8.72 -2.71
N ALA A 60 5.50 9.45 -1.71
CA ALA A 60 6.80 9.21 -1.10
C ALA A 60 6.93 7.76 -0.55
N LEU A 61 5.88 7.26 0.12
CA LEU A 61 5.86 5.89 0.63
C LEU A 61 5.89 4.84 -0.49
N LEU A 62 5.10 5.04 -1.54
CA LEU A 62 5.01 4.08 -2.66
C LEU A 62 6.25 4.10 -3.58
N GLU A 63 6.95 5.23 -3.65
CA GLU A 63 8.21 5.38 -4.38
C GLU A 63 9.42 4.81 -3.65
N ASN A 64 9.30 4.54 -2.34
CA ASN A 64 10.37 4.01 -1.52
C ASN A 64 9.96 2.68 -0.84
N PRO A 65 10.06 1.54 -1.55
CA PRO A 65 9.79 0.22 -0.99
C PRO A 65 10.62 -0.08 0.27
N VAL A 66 11.85 0.45 0.37
CA VAL A 66 12.71 0.28 1.54
C VAL A 66 12.08 0.90 2.78
N GLU A 67 11.50 2.09 2.68
CA GLU A 67 10.79 2.73 3.81
C GLU A 67 9.59 1.87 4.26
N VAL A 68 8.87 1.24 3.32
CA VAL A 68 7.77 0.31 3.65
C VAL A 68 8.30 -0.86 4.47
N TYR A 69 9.39 -1.50 4.03
CA TYR A 69 9.98 -2.63 4.75
C TYR A 69 10.51 -2.24 6.14
N GLU A 70 11.18 -1.10 6.26
CA GLU A 70 11.70 -0.62 7.55
C GLU A 70 10.57 -0.35 8.55
N ARG A 71 9.52 0.35 8.11
CA ARG A 71 8.35 0.61 8.97
C ARG A 71 7.63 -0.67 9.37
N VAL A 72 7.52 -1.64 8.46
CA VAL A 72 6.92 -2.94 8.81
C VAL A 72 7.82 -3.68 9.80
N ARG A 73 9.14 -3.68 9.60
CA ARG A 73 10.10 -4.32 10.51
C ARG A 73 10.01 -3.77 11.93
N GLU A 74 9.86 -2.45 12.08
CA GLU A 74 9.71 -1.79 13.38
C GLU A 74 8.41 -2.18 14.09
N LYS A 75 7.35 -2.46 13.34
CA LYS A 75 6.00 -2.75 13.86
C LYS A 75 5.73 -4.24 14.04
N ASP A 76 6.21 -5.08 13.13
CA ASP A 76 5.90 -6.50 13.04
C ASP A 76 6.98 -7.29 12.28
N GLN A 77 7.87 -7.93 13.05
CA GLN A 77 8.97 -8.73 12.52
C GLN A 77 8.49 -9.97 11.73
N GLU A 78 7.35 -10.56 12.08
CA GLU A 78 6.82 -11.75 11.40
C GLU A 78 6.29 -11.38 10.02
N VAL A 79 5.51 -10.31 9.93
CA VAL A 79 5.03 -9.79 8.64
C VAL A 79 6.20 -9.30 7.78
N TYR A 80 7.21 -8.66 8.37
CA TYR A 80 8.43 -8.31 7.64
C TYR A 80 9.09 -9.54 7.01
N ASN A 81 9.24 -10.63 7.75
CA ASN A 81 9.86 -11.87 7.25
C ASN A 81 9.08 -12.48 6.07
N ILE A 82 7.77 -12.29 6.02
CA ILE A 82 6.94 -12.67 4.87
C ILE A 82 7.22 -11.73 3.70
N LEU A 83 7.13 -10.41 3.92
CA LEU A 83 7.29 -9.39 2.88
C LEU A 83 8.62 -9.48 2.13
N ILE A 84 9.73 -9.75 2.83
CA ILE A 84 11.05 -9.82 2.20
C ILE A 84 11.24 -11.03 1.28
N LYS A 85 10.38 -12.05 1.34
CA LYS A 85 10.38 -13.17 0.39
C LYS A 85 9.73 -12.79 -0.94
N HIS A 86 8.94 -11.72 -0.97
CA HIS A 86 8.13 -11.30 -2.11
C HIS A 86 8.48 -9.88 -2.58
N LYS A 87 9.78 -9.54 -2.60
CA LYS A 87 10.26 -8.19 -2.92
C LYS A 87 9.76 -7.69 -4.27
N ASP A 88 9.97 -8.48 -5.32
CA ASP A 88 9.58 -8.14 -6.69
C ASP A 88 8.06 -7.90 -6.80
N TRP A 89 7.27 -8.67 -6.04
CA TRP A 89 5.83 -8.51 -6.00
C TRP A 89 5.45 -7.16 -5.38
N ILE A 90 6.06 -6.81 -4.25
CA ILE A 90 5.79 -5.56 -3.54
C ILE A 90 6.25 -4.35 -4.37
N GLU A 91 7.43 -4.39 -4.98
CA GLU A 91 7.92 -3.32 -5.85
C GLU A 91 7.02 -3.10 -7.06
N SER A 92 6.55 -4.19 -7.67
CA SER A 92 5.59 -4.14 -8.76
C SER A 92 4.24 -3.56 -8.30
N PHE A 93 3.74 -4.01 -7.15
CA PHE A 93 2.50 -3.53 -6.56
C PHE A 93 2.55 -2.04 -6.24
N THR A 94 3.56 -1.57 -5.50
CA THR A 94 3.64 -0.16 -5.08
C THR A 94 3.75 0.78 -6.27
N LYS A 95 4.56 0.41 -7.28
CA LYS A 95 4.68 1.18 -8.52
C LYS A 95 3.35 1.29 -9.27
N LYS A 96 2.69 0.16 -9.53
CA LYS A 96 1.40 0.13 -10.24
C LYS A 96 0.30 0.84 -9.46
N PHE A 97 0.26 0.63 -8.14
CA PHE A 97 -0.72 1.28 -7.28
C PHE A 97 -0.54 2.79 -7.28
N ARG A 98 0.70 3.29 -7.21
CA ARG A 98 1.02 4.72 -7.34
C ARG A 98 0.47 5.28 -8.65
N ASP A 99 0.78 4.63 -9.77
CA ASP A 99 0.42 5.12 -11.10
C ASP A 99 -1.12 5.15 -11.28
N GLU A 100 -1.83 4.10 -10.85
CA GLU A 100 -3.30 4.04 -10.92
C GLU A 100 -3.98 5.00 -9.94
N LEU A 101 -3.43 5.16 -8.74
CA LEU A 101 -3.96 6.08 -7.75
C LEU A 101 -3.76 7.54 -8.20
N GLU A 102 -2.61 7.90 -8.78
CA GLU A 102 -2.37 9.24 -9.32
C GLU A 102 -3.39 9.58 -10.41
N LYS A 103 -3.59 8.66 -11.37
CA LYS A 103 -4.62 8.82 -12.41
C LYS A 103 -6.01 8.99 -11.81
N TYR A 104 -6.38 8.19 -10.81
CA TYR A 104 -7.71 8.31 -10.18
C TYR A 104 -7.91 9.63 -9.43
N LEU A 105 -6.87 10.16 -8.78
CA LEU A 105 -6.96 11.38 -7.97
C LEU A 105 -6.93 12.68 -8.79
N PHE A 106 -6.22 12.67 -9.92
CA PHE A 106 -5.93 13.88 -10.70
C PHE A 106 -6.39 13.83 -12.18
N GLY A 107 -6.73 12.65 -12.71
CA GLY A 107 -7.46 12.49 -13.97
C GLY A 107 -8.97 12.58 -13.77
#